data_AF-A0A563D6F8-F1
#
_entry.id   AF-A0A563D6F8-F1
#
_cell.length_a   1.000
_cell.length_b   1.000
_cell.length_c   1.000
_cell.angle_alpha   90.00
_cell.angle_beta   90.00
_cell.angle_gamma   90.00
#
_symmetry.space_group_name_H-M   'P 1'
#
loop_
_entity.id
_entity.type
_entity.pdbx_description
1 polymer ?
#
loop_
_entity_poly.entity_id
_entity_poly.type
_entity_poly.pdbx_seq_one_letter_code
_entity_poly.pdbx_strand_id
1 'polypeptide(L)'
;MVKTIEYLNLSALAYADFKKSDTGLTLDEIIRDEQKNKSRKNFNLSDPQLFALQDSSNPLRSFVLLSQSPLTYTRTVKDRNGIRTITVENEFSCIALQNPETKEIIFAFRGTNNFGDWDTDGLIGSRVFPADWMGQFAAARKFVFQTLNQYGPICYNDQKAMFKAIGQGSNVSFTGHSLGGALAQYMTYKTAKLDKGDAGIKSVTFDAVGIGDNVGVSSIDADKYNSTDHANSLDWVGTYGLQLGKTVTHIDSSEVDYLSDASGLADEVHLGYDSLDIIFEHAGSNLRLRMPGSLDAITVSSWYSSDNYKIETFKSANGSVITHTQVDSLIQAMSSFQKDTGMTWEQAVINQPTQVQSIIQQYWTAPTT
;
A
#
# COMPACT_ATOMS: atom_id res chain seq x y z
N MET A 1 -12.27 13.99 -13.06
CA MET A 1 -10.90 13.86 -12.53
C MET A 1 -10.79 12.49 -11.89
N VAL A 2 -9.75 11.73 -12.19
CA VAL A 2 -9.54 10.38 -11.65
C VAL A 2 -9.40 10.43 -10.12
N LYS A 3 -10.18 9.61 -9.42
CA LYS A 3 -10.14 9.50 -7.95
C LYS A 3 -8.91 8.72 -7.51
N THR A 4 -8.38 9.01 -6.32
CA THR A 4 -7.22 8.30 -5.75
C THR A 4 -7.35 6.78 -5.82
N ILE A 5 -8.51 6.24 -5.43
CA ILE A 5 -8.73 4.79 -5.42
C ILE A 5 -8.74 4.15 -6.83
N GLU A 6 -9.03 4.93 -7.88
CA GLU A 6 -8.94 4.46 -9.26
C GLU A 6 -7.47 4.31 -9.69
N TYR A 7 -6.56 5.16 -9.18
CA TYR A 7 -5.12 5.00 -9.43
C TYR A 7 -4.55 3.70 -8.86
N LEU A 8 -5.15 3.12 -7.81
CA LEU A 8 -4.77 1.80 -7.28
C LEU A 8 -5.07 0.68 -8.27
N ASN A 9 -6.21 0.76 -8.95
CA ASN A 9 -6.56 -0.21 -10.00
C ASN A 9 -5.63 -0.03 -11.20
N LEU A 10 -5.29 1.21 -11.56
CA LEU A 10 -4.37 1.52 -12.65
C LEU A 10 -2.94 1.06 -12.37
N SER A 11 -2.43 1.23 -11.14
CA SER A 11 -1.11 0.74 -10.75
C SER A 11 -1.05 -0.79 -10.78
N ALA A 12 -2.10 -1.47 -10.32
CA ALA A 12 -2.22 -2.92 -10.43
C ALA A 12 -2.26 -3.40 -11.89
N LEU A 13 -2.99 -2.71 -12.78
CA LEU A 13 -3.04 -3.05 -14.20
C LEU A 13 -1.67 -2.98 -14.89
N ALA A 14 -0.71 -2.20 -14.38
CA ALA A 14 0.64 -2.14 -14.96
C ALA A 14 1.38 -3.50 -14.92
N TYR A 15 0.92 -4.45 -14.11
CA TYR A 15 1.44 -5.81 -14.02
C TYR A 15 0.83 -6.78 -15.05
N ALA A 16 -0.28 -6.41 -15.68
CA ALA A 16 -0.99 -7.26 -16.64
C ALA A 16 -0.25 -7.35 -17.99
N ASP A 17 -0.28 -8.54 -18.61
CA ASP A 17 0.39 -8.82 -19.88
C ASP A 17 -0.46 -8.36 -21.08
N PHE A 18 -0.58 -7.04 -21.26
CA PHE A 18 -1.30 -6.47 -22.39
C PHE A 18 -0.65 -6.83 -23.74
N LYS A 19 -1.50 -7.13 -24.71
CA LYS A 19 -1.06 -7.48 -26.07
C LYS A 19 -0.92 -6.22 -26.91
N LYS A 20 -0.11 -6.28 -27.96
CA LYS A 20 -0.03 -5.18 -28.94
C LYS A 20 -1.39 -4.89 -29.61
N SER A 21 -2.22 -5.92 -29.79
CA SER A 21 -3.59 -5.80 -30.32
C SER A 21 -4.56 -5.08 -29.39
N ASP A 22 -4.22 -4.89 -28.12
CA ASP A 22 -5.09 -4.23 -27.15
C ASP A 22 -5.03 -2.70 -27.27
N THR A 23 -4.03 -2.18 -28.00
CA THR A 23 -3.88 -0.73 -28.22
C THR A 23 -5.07 -0.17 -29.01
N GLY A 24 -5.69 0.88 -28.47
CA GLY A 24 -6.88 1.53 -29.00
C GLY A 24 -8.19 0.95 -28.47
N LEU A 25 -8.16 -0.17 -27.74
CA LEU A 25 -9.34 -0.74 -27.09
C LEU A 25 -9.59 -0.10 -25.72
N THR A 26 -10.85 -0.09 -25.33
CA THR A 26 -11.26 0.23 -23.96
C THR A 26 -10.91 -0.91 -22.99
N LEU A 27 -10.75 -0.58 -21.72
CA LEU A 27 -10.58 -1.60 -20.68
C LEU A 27 -11.77 -2.57 -20.64
N ASP A 28 -13.00 -2.14 -20.93
CA ASP A 28 -14.16 -3.03 -21.00
C ASP A 28 -14.02 -4.09 -22.09
N GLU A 29 -13.61 -3.69 -23.30
CA GLU A 29 -13.37 -4.60 -24.42
C GLU A 29 -12.27 -5.63 -24.08
N ILE A 30 -11.17 -5.15 -23.47
CA ILE A 30 -10.06 -6.01 -23.05
C ILE A 30 -10.50 -6.99 -21.96
N ILE A 31 -11.26 -6.52 -20.95
CA ILE A 31 -11.77 -7.36 -19.87
C ILE A 31 -12.72 -8.43 -20.41
N ARG A 32 -13.62 -8.10 -21.35
CA ARG A 32 -14.53 -9.07 -21.97
C ARG A 32 -13.78 -10.14 -22.75
N ASP A 33 -12.75 -9.75 -23.49
CA ASP A 33 -11.86 -10.69 -24.18
C ASP A 33 -11.14 -11.60 -23.18
N GLU A 34 -10.61 -11.04 -22.09
CA GLU A 34 -9.89 -11.80 -21.07
C GLU A 34 -10.79 -12.76 -20.28
N GLN A 35 -12.01 -12.36 -19.93
CA GLN A 35 -13.00 -13.24 -19.29
C GLN A 35 -13.35 -14.45 -20.16
N LYS A 36 -13.33 -14.28 -21.49
CA LYS A 36 -13.64 -15.34 -22.45
C LYS A 36 -12.44 -16.24 -22.75
N ASN A 37 -11.26 -15.63 -22.94
CA ASN A 37 -10.09 -16.30 -23.52
C ASN A 37 -8.98 -16.60 -22.51
N LYS A 38 -8.98 -15.97 -21.32
CA LYS A 38 -8.02 -16.17 -20.21
C LYS A 38 -6.57 -16.27 -20.68
N SER A 39 -6.15 -15.25 -21.40
CA SER A 39 -4.95 -15.30 -22.25
C SER A 39 -3.84 -14.36 -21.79
N ARG A 40 -4.11 -13.45 -20.84
CA ARG A 40 -3.15 -12.47 -20.33
C ARG A 40 -2.66 -12.92 -18.97
N LYS A 41 -1.35 -12.98 -18.81
CA LYS A 41 -0.74 -13.23 -17.49
C LYS A 41 -1.00 -12.03 -16.58
N ASN A 42 -1.12 -12.30 -15.28
CA ASN A 42 -1.29 -11.28 -14.23
C ASN A 42 -2.48 -10.33 -14.48
N PHE A 43 -3.52 -10.83 -15.17
CA PHE A 43 -4.80 -10.14 -15.33
C PHE A 43 -5.90 -11.03 -14.76
N ASN A 44 -6.11 -10.96 -13.44
CA ASN A 44 -7.21 -11.65 -12.77
C ASN A 44 -8.18 -10.63 -12.17
N LEU A 45 -9.37 -10.52 -12.75
CA LEU A 45 -10.37 -9.52 -12.32
C LEU A 45 -10.85 -9.74 -10.88
N SER A 46 -10.72 -10.95 -10.35
CA SER A 46 -11.07 -11.27 -8.96
C SER A 46 -10.06 -10.73 -7.95
N ASP A 47 -8.90 -10.24 -8.39
CA ASP A 47 -7.90 -9.67 -7.49
C ASP A 47 -8.47 -8.41 -6.81
N PRO A 48 -8.37 -8.26 -5.48
CA PRO A 48 -8.95 -7.14 -4.74
C PRO A 48 -8.47 -5.77 -5.23
N GLN A 49 -7.21 -5.68 -5.68
CA GLN A 49 -6.63 -4.47 -6.26
C GLN A 49 -7.31 -3.99 -7.55
N LEU A 50 -8.07 -4.86 -8.24
CA LEU A 50 -8.85 -4.53 -9.45
C LEU A 50 -10.35 -4.35 -9.17
N PHE A 51 -10.73 -4.09 -7.91
CA PHE A 51 -12.13 -4.00 -7.47
C PHE A 51 -12.98 -3.02 -8.32
N ALA A 52 -12.42 -1.89 -8.75
CA ALA A 52 -13.17 -0.89 -9.53
C ALA A 52 -13.55 -1.45 -10.90
N LEU A 53 -12.71 -2.32 -11.46
CA LEU A 53 -12.97 -2.97 -12.73
C LEU A 53 -13.93 -4.15 -12.58
N GLN A 54 -14.24 -4.65 -11.39
CA GLN A 54 -15.21 -5.74 -11.22
C GLN A 54 -16.63 -5.28 -11.58
N ASP A 55 -16.98 -4.04 -11.28
CA ASP A 55 -18.25 -3.42 -11.66
C ASP A 55 -18.23 -2.97 -13.12
N SER A 56 -19.11 -3.54 -13.94
CA SER A 56 -19.28 -3.18 -15.36
C SER A 56 -19.71 -1.74 -15.61
N SER A 57 -20.31 -1.08 -14.62
CA SER A 57 -20.75 0.32 -14.71
C SER A 57 -19.67 1.33 -14.33
N ASN A 58 -18.53 0.86 -13.82
CA ASN A 58 -17.46 1.74 -13.36
C ASN A 58 -16.84 2.52 -14.54
N PRO A 59 -16.72 3.87 -14.45
CA PRO A 59 -16.17 4.70 -15.53
C PRO A 59 -14.76 4.31 -15.98
N LEU A 60 -13.97 3.70 -15.09
CA LEU A 60 -12.61 3.25 -15.41
C LEU A 60 -12.58 2.26 -16.58
N ARG A 61 -13.63 1.45 -16.76
CA ARG A 61 -13.77 0.52 -17.88
C ARG A 61 -13.82 1.20 -19.25
N SER A 62 -14.18 2.48 -19.31
CA SER A 62 -14.20 3.26 -20.56
C SER A 62 -12.82 3.75 -21.01
N PHE A 63 -11.78 3.61 -20.17
CA PHE A 63 -10.46 4.14 -20.46
C PHE A 63 -9.82 3.36 -21.61
N VAL A 64 -9.16 4.10 -22.51
CA VAL A 64 -8.56 3.53 -23.73
C VAL A 64 -7.08 3.27 -23.50
N LEU A 65 -6.61 2.05 -23.79
CA LEU A 65 -5.19 1.71 -23.76
C LEU A 65 -4.48 2.34 -24.96
N LEU A 66 -3.65 3.36 -24.74
CA LEU A 66 -2.91 4.04 -25.79
C LEU A 66 -1.60 3.34 -26.14
N SER A 67 -0.89 2.85 -25.13
CA SER A 67 0.44 2.27 -25.30
C SER A 67 0.74 1.32 -24.16
N GLN A 68 1.57 0.32 -24.43
CA GLN A 68 2.09 -0.61 -23.44
C GLN A 68 3.50 -1.03 -23.84
N SER A 69 4.37 -1.23 -22.86
CA SER A 69 5.61 -1.97 -23.04
C SER A 69 5.37 -3.45 -22.69
N PRO A 70 5.77 -4.40 -23.55
CA PRO A 70 5.47 -5.80 -23.29
C PRO A 70 6.24 -6.28 -22.06
N LEU A 71 5.64 -7.19 -21.28
CA LEU A 71 6.31 -7.76 -20.09
C LEU A 71 7.51 -8.64 -20.44
N THR A 72 7.60 -9.08 -21.70
CA THR A 72 8.74 -9.85 -22.22
C THR A 72 9.13 -9.34 -23.60
N TYR A 73 10.39 -9.52 -23.97
CA TYR A 73 10.87 -9.26 -25.33
C TYR A 73 11.81 -10.35 -25.79
N THR A 74 11.91 -10.52 -27.11
CA THR A 74 12.86 -11.46 -27.70
C THR A 74 14.17 -10.76 -27.99
N ARG A 75 15.30 -11.39 -27.64
CA ARG A 75 16.64 -10.96 -28.06
C ARG A 75 17.46 -12.12 -28.59
N THR A 76 18.31 -11.80 -29.55
CA THR A 76 19.27 -12.74 -30.10
C THR A 76 20.50 -12.78 -29.20
N VAL A 77 20.84 -13.97 -28.71
CA VAL A 77 22.06 -14.23 -27.94
C VAL A 77 23.00 -15.13 -28.74
N LYS A 78 24.30 -14.87 -28.58
CA LYS A 78 25.35 -15.73 -29.12
C LYS A 78 26.06 -16.39 -27.94
N ASP A 79 26.01 -17.71 -27.88
CA ASP A 79 26.73 -18.52 -26.90
C ASP A 79 27.62 -19.57 -27.59
N ARG A 80 28.22 -20.47 -26.81
CA ARG A 80 29.10 -21.52 -27.32
C ARG A 80 28.41 -22.49 -28.29
N ASN A 81 27.07 -22.54 -28.29
CA ASN A 81 26.25 -23.42 -29.12
C ASN A 81 25.66 -22.70 -30.35
N GLY A 82 26.01 -21.43 -30.59
CA GLY A 82 25.61 -20.67 -31.77
C GLY A 82 24.75 -19.45 -31.45
N ILE A 83 23.99 -19.00 -32.45
CA ILE A 83 23.07 -17.86 -32.35
C ILE A 83 21.66 -18.40 -32.11
N ARG A 84 21.03 -18.01 -31.01
CA ARG A 84 19.64 -18.35 -30.70
C ARG A 84 18.85 -17.14 -30.24
N THR A 85 17.55 -17.15 -30.52
CA THR A 85 16.61 -16.15 -29.99
C THR A 85 16.03 -16.66 -28.68
N ILE A 86 16.14 -15.86 -27.63
CA ILE A 86 15.53 -16.14 -26.32
C ILE A 86 14.46 -15.09 -26.01
N THR A 87 13.44 -15.51 -25.27
CA THR A 87 12.48 -14.59 -24.64
C THR A 87 13.00 -14.26 -23.25
N VAL A 88 13.10 -12.98 -22.93
CA VAL A 88 13.51 -12.50 -21.61
C VAL A 88 12.43 -11.60 -21.03
N GLU A 89 12.34 -11.58 -19.71
CA GLU A 89 11.49 -10.61 -19.03
C GLU A 89 12.00 -9.20 -19.26
N ASN A 90 11.05 -8.30 -19.46
CA ASN A 90 11.32 -6.88 -19.54
C ASN A 90 11.31 -6.33 -18.12
N GLU A 91 12.44 -5.80 -17.68
CA GLU A 91 12.60 -5.21 -16.33
C GLU A 91 11.71 -3.98 -16.17
N PHE A 92 11.60 -3.17 -17.22
CA PHE A 92 10.71 -2.01 -17.27
C PHE A 92 9.34 -2.40 -17.83
N SER A 93 8.25 -2.07 -17.13
CA SER A 93 6.91 -2.10 -17.70
C SER A 93 6.11 -0.83 -17.39
N CYS A 94 5.41 -0.33 -18.39
CA CYS A 94 4.49 0.80 -18.27
C CYS A 94 3.33 0.65 -19.26
N ILE A 95 2.14 1.04 -18.81
CA ILE A 95 0.96 1.25 -19.66
C ILE A 95 0.57 2.71 -19.66
N ALA A 96 0.02 3.17 -20.78
CA ALA A 96 -0.60 4.50 -20.91
C ALA A 96 -2.08 4.34 -21.24
N LEU A 97 -2.94 4.92 -20.41
CA LEU A 97 -4.38 4.90 -20.55
C LEU A 97 -4.91 6.33 -20.72
N GLN A 98 -5.93 6.52 -21.54
CA GLN A 98 -6.60 7.81 -21.69
C GLN A 98 -8.00 7.78 -21.11
N ASN A 99 -8.30 8.74 -20.25
CA ASN A 99 -9.67 9.03 -19.86
C ASN A 99 -10.41 9.66 -21.06
N PRO A 100 -11.47 9.03 -21.59
CA PRO A 100 -12.14 9.49 -22.81
C PRO A 100 -12.87 10.83 -22.62
N GLU A 101 -13.30 11.16 -21.40
CA GLU A 101 -14.02 12.38 -21.08
C GLU A 101 -13.07 13.56 -20.90
N THR A 102 -12.05 13.41 -20.05
CA THR A 102 -11.13 14.51 -19.71
C THR A 102 -9.97 14.64 -20.68
N LYS A 103 -9.71 13.59 -21.49
CA LYS A 103 -8.49 13.43 -22.33
C LYS A 103 -7.19 13.33 -21.53
N GLU A 104 -7.28 13.13 -20.21
CA GLU A 104 -6.11 12.90 -19.36
C GLU A 104 -5.39 11.62 -19.79
N ILE A 105 -4.08 11.69 -19.95
CA ILE A 105 -3.24 10.50 -20.21
C ILE A 105 -2.56 10.09 -18.90
N ILE A 106 -2.88 8.90 -18.42
CA ILE A 106 -2.33 8.34 -17.18
C ILE A 106 -1.28 7.29 -17.56
N PHE A 107 -0.06 7.45 -17.03
CA PHE A 107 0.96 6.42 -17.13
C PHE A 107 1.04 5.63 -15.83
N ALA A 108 0.84 4.33 -15.91
CA ALA A 108 1.01 3.42 -14.78
C ALA A 108 2.29 2.61 -14.98
N PHE A 109 3.22 2.73 -14.05
CA PHE A 109 4.50 2.02 -14.06
C PHE A 109 4.42 0.79 -13.16
N ARG A 110 4.96 -0.32 -13.65
CA ARG A 110 5.08 -1.57 -12.88
C ARG A 110 6.31 -1.51 -11.99
N GLY A 111 6.22 -2.11 -10.80
CA GLY A 111 7.39 -2.45 -10.00
C GLY A 111 8.13 -3.71 -10.49
N THR A 112 9.02 -4.22 -9.65
CA THR A 112 9.83 -5.41 -9.92
C THR A 112 8.97 -6.67 -9.99
N ASN A 113 9.29 -7.59 -10.90
CA ASN A 113 8.52 -8.81 -11.18
C ASN A 113 8.72 -9.97 -10.17
N ASN A 114 9.70 -9.89 -9.27
CA ASN A 114 10.10 -11.01 -8.41
C ASN A 114 9.73 -10.80 -6.93
N PHE A 115 8.43 -10.71 -6.64
CA PHE A 115 7.95 -10.59 -5.24
C PHE A 115 8.15 -11.88 -4.41
N GLY A 116 8.57 -12.99 -5.04
CA GLY A 116 8.78 -14.30 -4.42
C GLY A 116 10.24 -14.73 -4.24
N ASP A 117 11.22 -13.88 -4.55
CA ASP A 117 12.66 -14.18 -4.43
C ASP A 117 13.33 -13.14 -3.51
N TRP A 118 12.75 -12.98 -2.32
CA TRP A 118 13.05 -11.90 -1.37
C TRP A 118 14.31 -12.10 -0.52
N ASP A 119 15.27 -12.94 -0.94
CA ASP A 119 16.63 -12.94 -0.36
C ASP A 119 17.44 -11.66 -0.74
N THR A 120 16.74 -10.59 -1.12
CA THR A 120 17.27 -9.31 -1.56
C THR A 120 16.67 -8.11 -0.84
N ASP A 121 16.19 -8.30 0.39
CA ASP A 121 15.83 -7.19 1.29
C ASP A 121 17.05 -6.35 1.76
N GLY A 122 18.27 -6.74 1.36
CA GLY A 122 19.49 -5.99 1.63
C GLY A 122 19.84 -4.86 0.64
N LEU A 123 19.24 -4.81 -0.56
CA LEU A 123 19.65 -3.85 -1.60
C LEU A 123 18.89 -2.53 -1.57
N ILE A 124 17.60 -2.53 -1.22
CA ILE A 124 16.84 -1.30 -1.00
C ILE A 124 17.49 -0.51 0.14
N GLY A 125 17.96 -1.19 1.20
CA GLY A 125 18.69 -0.58 2.33
C GLY A 125 20.10 -0.02 2.05
N SER A 126 20.66 -0.20 0.85
CA SER A 126 22.09 0.09 0.56
C SER A 126 22.42 1.55 0.23
N ARG A 127 21.45 2.47 0.21
CA ARG A 127 21.62 3.90 -0.18
C ARG A 127 22.24 4.13 -1.57
N VAL A 128 22.32 3.11 -2.42
CA VAL A 128 22.91 3.19 -3.76
C VAL A 128 21.85 2.76 -4.76
N PHE A 129 21.47 3.65 -5.69
CA PHE A 129 20.73 3.26 -6.88
C PHE A 129 21.50 2.15 -7.61
N PRO A 130 20.97 0.92 -7.70
CA PRO A 130 21.62 -0.08 -8.51
C PRO A 130 21.50 0.35 -9.99
N ALA A 131 22.50 0.01 -10.82
CA ALA A 131 22.65 0.56 -12.17
C ALA A 131 21.47 0.22 -13.12
N ASP A 132 20.74 -0.84 -12.80
CA ASP A 132 19.47 -1.27 -13.41
C ASP A 132 18.34 -0.23 -13.24
N TRP A 133 18.27 0.49 -12.11
CA TRP A 133 17.27 1.54 -11.89
C TRP A 133 17.48 2.74 -12.82
N MET A 134 18.73 3.10 -13.10
CA MET A 134 19.05 4.14 -14.08
C MET A 134 18.55 3.77 -15.48
N GLY A 135 18.61 2.48 -15.83
CA GLY A 135 18.01 1.94 -17.05
C GLY A 135 16.49 2.11 -17.09
N GLN A 136 15.80 1.78 -15.99
CA GLN A 136 14.35 1.93 -15.89
C GLN A 136 13.88 3.39 -15.92
N PHE A 137 14.59 4.32 -15.27
CA PHE A 137 14.30 5.76 -15.39
C PHE A 137 14.47 6.27 -16.82
N ALA A 138 15.51 5.81 -17.53
CA ALA A 138 15.69 6.16 -18.94
C ALA A 138 14.56 5.59 -19.82
N ALA A 139 14.15 4.34 -19.56
CA ALA A 139 13.03 3.70 -20.25
C ALA A 139 11.71 4.43 -20.00
N ALA A 140 11.42 4.81 -18.75
CA ALA A 140 10.24 5.59 -18.36
C ALA A 140 10.16 6.92 -19.14
N ARG A 141 11.25 7.71 -19.13
CA ARG A 141 11.30 8.97 -19.87
C ARG A 141 11.08 8.77 -21.37
N LYS A 142 11.67 7.73 -21.95
CA LYS A 142 11.51 7.39 -23.37
C LYS A 142 10.07 6.98 -23.69
N PHE A 143 9.47 6.14 -22.86
CA PHE A 143 8.10 5.66 -23.05
C PHE A 143 7.08 6.81 -22.99
N VAL A 144 7.20 7.68 -21.98
CA VAL A 144 6.36 8.87 -21.84
C VAL A 144 6.52 9.80 -23.04
N PHE A 145 7.75 10.07 -23.46
CA PHE A 145 8.03 10.88 -24.64
C PHE A 145 7.42 10.33 -25.92
N GLN A 146 7.60 9.04 -26.19
CA GLN A 146 7.06 8.39 -27.38
C GLN A 146 5.52 8.40 -27.37
N THR A 147 4.91 8.12 -26.22
CA THR A 147 3.45 8.10 -26.07
C THR A 147 2.86 9.49 -26.24
N LEU A 148 3.44 10.53 -25.61
CA LEU A 148 2.94 11.90 -25.75
C LEU A 148 3.13 12.45 -27.16
N ASN A 149 4.21 12.09 -27.86
CA ASN A 149 4.39 12.48 -29.26
C ASN A 149 3.42 11.76 -30.22
N GLN A 150 2.93 10.58 -29.84
CA GLN A 150 2.02 9.81 -30.69
C GLN A 150 0.55 10.16 -30.43
N TYR A 151 0.19 10.40 -29.16
CA TYR A 151 -1.22 10.52 -28.72
C TYR A 151 -1.53 11.82 -27.98
N GLY A 152 -0.51 12.57 -27.58
CA GLY A 152 -0.69 13.88 -26.95
C GLY A 152 -1.01 14.98 -27.95
N PRO A 153 -1.46 16.15 -27.47
CA PRO A 153 -1.84 17.26 -28.34
C PRO A 153 -0.64 18.01 -28.96
N ILE A 154 0.58 17.72 -28.50
CA ILE A 154 1.81 18.42 -28.89
C ILE A 154 2.90 17.37 -29.18
N CYS A 155 3.57 17.51 -30.32
CA CYS A 155 4.77 16.75 -30.64
C CYS A 155 6.02 17.53 -30.23
N TYR A 156 6.90 16.90 -29.45
CA TYR A 156 8.15 17.45 -28.97
C TYR A 156 9.33 16.91 -29.78
N ASN A 157 10.30 17.77 -30.12
CA ASN A 157 11.48 17.36 -30.88
C ASN A 157 12.38 16.40 -30.09
N ASP A 158 12.47 16.57 -28.78
CA ASP A 158 13.26 15.74 -27.88
C ASP A 158 12.68 15.71 -26.46
N GLN A 159 13.21 14.82 -25.60
CA GLN A 159 12.74 14.68 -24.22
C GLN A 159 12.93 15.96 -23.40
N LYS A 160 13.96 16.76 -23.67
CA LYS A 160 14.25 17.98 -22.91
C LYS A 160 13.20 19.06 -23.20
N ALA A 161 12.80 19.18 -24.46
CA ALA A 161 11.71 20.05 -24.89
C ALA A 161 10.38 19.64 -24.24
N MET A 162 10.10 18.32 -24.21
CA MET A 162 8.94 17.78 -23.51
C MET A 162 8.94 18.16 -22.02
N PHE A 163 9.99 17.84 -21.27
CA PHE A 163 10.08 18.15 -19.83
C PHE A 163 10.03 19.64 -19.52
N LYS A 164 10.49 20.49 -20.44
CA LYS A 164 10.36 21.94 -20.31
C LYS A 164 8.92 22.42 -20.49
N ALA A 165 8.15 21.74 -21.35
CA ALA A 165 6.79 22.14 -21.73
C ALA A 165 5.71 21.60 -20.76
N ILE A 166 5.86 20.36 -20.29
CA ILE A 166 4.88 19.73 -19.40
C ILE A 166 5.17 20.03 -17.93
N GLY A 167 4.14 19.96 -17.08
CA GLY A 167 4.17 20.34 -15.66
C GLY A 167 2.79 20.17 -15.00
N GLN A 168 2.56 20.78 -13.84
CA GLN A 168 1.34 20.62 -13.03
C GLN A 168 0.02 20.87 -13.78
N GLY A 169 0.00 21.81 -14.72
CA GLY A 169 -1.18 22.11 -15.55
C GLY A 169 -1.39 21.19 -16.75
N SER A 170 -0.51 20.20 -16.96
CA SER A 170 -0.65 19.24 -18.05
C SER A 170 -1.74 18.24 -17.76
N ASN A 171 -2.49 17.84 -18.79
CA ASN A 171 -3.52 16.81 -18.69
C ASN A 171 -2.91 15.40 -18.74
N VAL A 172 -1.97 15.16 -17.83
CA VAL A 172 -1.17 13.96 -17.71
C VAL A 172 -1.04 13.65 -16.23
N SER A 173 -1.02 12.37 -15.85
CA SER A 173 -0.68 11.95 -14.50
C SER A 173 0.09 10.63 -14.48
N PHE A 174 0.72 10.36 -13.34
CA PHE A 174 1.55 9.18 -13.11
C PHE A 174 1.05 8.36 -11.93
N THR A 175 1.19 7.03 -12.01
CA THR A 175 0.94 6.11 -10.90
C THR A 175 1.85 4.90 -10.97
N GLY A 176 1.96 4.18 -9.88
CA GLY A 176 2.70 2.93 -9.79
C GLY A 176 2.74 2.43 -8.35
N HIS A 177 3.07 1.15 -8.22
CA HIS A 177 3.26 0.47 -6.94
C HIS A 177 4.73 0.06 -6.78
N SER A 178 5.27 0.06 -5.56
CA SER A 178 6.66 -0.34 -5.28
C SER A 178 7.66 0.48 -6.12
N LEU A 179 8.60 -0.16 -6.84
CA LEU A 179 9.50 0.53 -7.78
C LEU A 179 8.75 1.30 -8.88
N GLY A 180 7.55 0.87 -9.28
CA GLY A 180 6.72 1.61 -10.22
C GLY A 180 6.30 2.97 -9.67
N GLY A 181 6.04 3.04 -8.36
CA GLY A 181 5.76 4.31 -7.68
C GLY A 181 6.99 5.24 -7.65
N ALA A 182 8.19 4.69 -7.48
CA ALA A 182 9.43 5.46 -7.59
C ALA A 182 9.63 6.03 -9.01
N LEU A 183 9.32 5.26 -10.05
CA LEU A 183 9.32 5.75 -11.44
C LEU A 183 8.31 6.89 -11.65
N ALA A 184 7.11 6.77 -11.06
CA ALA A 184 6.10 7.83 -11.11
C ALA A 184 6.55 9.12 -10.41
N GLN A 185 7.09 9.01 -9.19
CA GLN A 185 7.68 10.14 -8.45
C GLN A 185 8.83 10.79 -9.22
N TYR A 186 9.69 10.00 -9.85
CA TYR A 186 10.79 10.50 -10.67
C TYR A 186 10.26 11.34 -11.85
N MET A 187 9.19 10.89 -12.50
CA MET A 187 8.58 11.63 -13.59
C MET A 187 7.95 12.96 -13.12
N THR A 188 7.35 12.98 -11.93
CA THR A 188 6.91 14.22 -11.25
C THR A 188 8.09 15.16 -11.01
N TYR A 189 9.18 14.66 -10.41
CA TYR A 189 10.42 15.41 -10.20
C TYR A 189 10.98 16.01 -11.49
N LYS A 190 11.03 15.24 -12.58
CA LYS A 190 11.57 15.68 -13.87
C LYS A 190 10.74 16.78 -14.56
N THR A 191 9.48 16.95 -14.18
CA THR A 191 8.55 17.91 -14.77
C THR A 191 8.34 19.16 -13.91
N ALA A 192 8.75 19.10 -12.65
CA ALA A 192 8.67 20.19 -11.70
C ALA A 192 9.64 21.35 -12.04
N LYS A 193 9.18 22.57 -11.74
CA LYS A 193 9.92 23.83 -11.88
C LYS A 193 9.59 24.64 -10.63
N LEU A 194 10.11 24.19 -9.49
CA LEU A 194 9.76 24.73 -8.18
C LEU A 194 10.08 26.23 -8.05
N ASP A 195 11.12 26.70 -8.75
CA ASP A 195 11.48 28.12 -8.88
C ASP A 195 10.38 28.97 -9.54
N LYS A 196 9.45 28.33 -10.25
CA LYS A 196 8.32 28.95 -10.95
C LYS A 196 6.96 28.59 -10.32
N GLY A 197 6.96 27.95 -9.15
CA GLY A 197 5.74 27.49 -8.50
C GLY A 197 5.02 26.34 -9.22
N ASP A 198 5.71 25.61 -10.09
CA ASP A 198 5.19 24.42 -10.78
C ASP A 198 5.70 23.18 -10.05
N ALA A 199 4.81 22.51 -9.31
CA ALA A 199 5.15 21.33 -8.51
C ALA A 199 5.36 20.05 -9.34
N GLY A 200 5.27 20.15 -10.67
CA GLY A 200 5.35 19.03 -11.60
C GLY A 200 4.01 18.35 -11.83
N ILE A 201 4.00 17.42 -12.77
CA ILE A 201 2.83 16.59 -13.07
C ILE A 201 2.42 15.80 -11.81
N LYS A 202 1.11 15.59 -11.64
CA LYS A 202 0.56 14.81 -10.53
C LYS A 202 1.03 13.35 -10.58
N SER A 203 1.53 12.83 -9.46
CA SER A 203 1.64 11.39 -9.21
C SER A 203 0.81 10.94 -8.01
N VAL A 204 0.16 9.78 -8.13
CA VAL A 204 -0.47 9.05 -7.01
C VAL A 204 0.15 7.67 -6.98
N THR A 205 0.82 7.31 -5.89
CA THR A 205 1.60 6.08 -5.81
C THR A 205 1.21 5.24 -4.60
N PHE A 206 1.61 3.97 -4.61
CA PHE A 206 1.24 3.00 -3.58
C PHE A 206 2.47 2.21 -3.13
N ASP A 207 2.74 2.19 -1.84
CA ASP A 207 3.90 1.51 -1.23
C ASP A 207 5.20 1.80 -2.01
N ALA A 208 5.38 3.07 -2.40
CA ALA A 208 6.42 3.44 -3.34
C ALA A 208 7.75 3.71 -2.66
N VAL A 209 8.84 3.25 -3.27
CA VAL A 209 10.18 3.56 -2.77
C VAL A 209 10.44 5.07 -2.84
N GLY A 210 10.87 5.66 -1.73
CA GLY A 210 11.29 7.06 -1.65
C GLY A 210 12.59 7.33 -2.41
N ILE A 211 12.56 8.33 -3.29
CA ILE A 211 13.67 8.67 -4.19
C ILE A 211 14.32 10.03 -3.92
N GLY A 212 13.87 10.78 -2.92
CA GLY A 212 14.26 12.17 -2.68
C GLY A 212 15.78 12.35 -2.51
N ASP A 213 16.39 11.64 -1.56
CA ASP A 213 17.84 11.70 -1.30
C ASP A 213 18.66 11.36 -2.56
N ASN A 214 18.15 10.36 -3.24
CA ASN A 214 18.64 9.72 -4.45
C ASN A 214 18.67 10.71 -5.64
N VAL A 215 17.65 11.56 -5.79
CA VAL A 215 17.60 12.62 -6.81
C VAL A 215 18.15 13.98 -6.32
N GLY A 216 18.76 14.00 -5.12
CA GLY A 216 19.37 15.20 -4.53
C GLY A 216 18.35 16.23 -4.04
N VAL A 217 17.13 15.80 -3.71
CA VAL A 217 16.10 16.65 -3.11
C VAL A 217 16.31 16.69 -1.60
N SER A 218 16.26 17.90 -1.03
CA SER A 218 16.30 18.08 0.42
C SER A 218 14.97 17.67 1.05
N SER A 219 14.96 17.23 2.31
CA SER A 219 13.72 16.94 3.03
C SER A 219 12.78 18.14 3.13
N ILE A 220 13.30 19.36 3.07
CA ILE A 220 12.53 20.61 3.10
C ILE A 220 11.83 20.86 1.74
N ASP A 221 12.45 20.44 0.65
CA ASP A 221 11.89 20.60 -0.70
C ASP A 221 11.02 19.43 -1.14
N ALA A 222 11.15 18.28 -0.48
CA ALA A 222 10.40 17.06 -0.79
C ALA A 222 8.89 17.30 -0.84
N ASP A 223 8.34 18.00 0.15
CA ASP A 223 6.90 18.28 0.25
C ASP A 223 6.36 19.22 -0.86
N LYS A 224 7.24 19.86 -1.63
CA LYS A 224 6.86 20.82 -2.69
C LYS A 224 6.46 20.14 -4.00
N TYR A 225 6.72 18.85 -4.16
CA TYR A 225 6.41 18.11 -5.37
C TYR A 225 4.96 17.63 -5.38
N ASN A 226 4.33 17.60 -6.56
CA ASN A 226 2.94 17.20 -6.76
C ASN A 226 2.77 15.68 -6.77
N SER A 227 3.19 15.04 -5.68
CA SER A 227 3.11 13.59 -5.51
C SER A 227 2.35 13.27 -4.24
N THR A 228 1.53 12.23 -4.28
CA THR A 228 0.89 11.67 -3.09
C THR A 228 1.15 10.18 -3.08
N ASP A 229 1.88 9.72 -2.08
CA ASP A 229 2.10 8.31 -1.85
C ASP A 229 1.14 7.78 -0.80
N HIS A 230 0.63 6.57 -1.02
CA HIS A 230 -0.20 5.83 -0.09
C HIS A 230 0.56 4.59 0.37
N ALA A 231 1.01 4.58 1.61
CA ALA A 231 1.82 3.50 2.16
C ALA A 231 1.03 2.74 3.23
N ASN A 232 1.00 1.41 3.16
CA ASN A 232 0.64 0.57 4.29
C ASN A 232 1.75 0.67 5.35
N SER A 233 1.39 0.82 6.61
CA SER A 233 2.34 1.02 7.71
C SER A 233 3.27 -0.19 7.97
N LEU A 234 2.84 -1.39 7.59
CA LEU A 234 3.65 -2.62 7.62
C LEU A 234 4.49 -2.83 6.35
N ASP A 235 4.27 -2.02 5.32
CA ASP A 235 5.05 -2.11 4.09
C ASP A 235 6.39 -1.38 4.26
N TRP A 236 7.46 -2.17 4.38
CA TRP A 236 8.83 -1.66 4.49
C TRP A 236 9.22 -0.79 3.29
N VAL A 237 8.73 -1.11 2.09
CA VAL A 237 9.07 -0.39 0.85
C VAL A 237 8.41 0.99 0.85
N GLY A 238 7.14 1.09 1.20
CA GLY A 238 6.37 2.34 1.30
C GLY A 238 6.84 3.26 2.43
N THR A 239 7.56 2.73 3.41
CA THR A 239 8.16 3.50 4.51
C THR A 239 9.65 3.79 4.31
N TYR A 240 10.23 3.34 3.20
CA TYR A 240 11.66 3.49 2.91
C TYR A 240 12.00 4.70 2.03
N GLY A 241 13.00 5.47 2.47
CA GLY A 241 13.59 6.58 1.71
C GLY A 241 12.81 7.89 1.83
N LEU A 242 13.38 8.98 1.31
CA LEU A 242 12.71 10.28 1.29
C LEU A 242 11.64 10.31 0.20
N GLN A 243 10.36 10.33 0.58
CA GLN A 243 9.26 10.47 -0.38
C GLN A 243 9.23 11.88 -0.99
N LEU A 244 8.79 11.98 -2.24
CA LEU A 244 8.43 13.26 -2.83
C LEU A 244 6.94 13.53 -2.62
N GLY A 245 6.62 14.78 -2.29
CA GLY A 245 5.27 15.24 -2.01
C GLY A 245 4.76 14.74 -0.66
N LYS A 246 3.50 14.34 -0.59
CA LYS A 246 2.84 13.94 0.65
C LYS A 246 2.75 12.42 0.77
N THR A 247 3.13 11.86 1.91
CA THR A 247 2.80 10.47 2.27
C THR A 247 1.50 10.43 3.08
N VAL A 248 0.60 9.52 2.71
CA VAL A 248 -0.60 9.14 3.45
C VAL A 248 -0.39 7.71 3.93
N THR A 249 -0.06 7.56 5.20
CA THR A 249 0.09 6.25 5.84
C THR A 249 -1.27 5.69 6.18
N HIS A 250 -1.55 4.48 5.68
CA HIS A 250 -2.69 3.67 6.08
C HIS A 250 -2.21 2.71 7.15
N ILE A 251 -2.60 2.99 8.40
CA ILE A 251 -2.22 2.18 9.54
C ILE A 251 -2.96 0.85 9.42
N ASP A 252 -2.20 -0.24 9.31
CA ASP A 252 -2.75 -1.59 9.39
C ASP A 252 -3.14 -1.84 10.85
N SER A 253 -4.44 -1.96 11.10
CA SER A 253 -4.98 -2.25 12.44
C SER A 253 -4.55 -3.62 13.00
N SER A 254 -3.87 -4.47 12.22
CA SER A 254 -3.22 -5.68 12.75
C SER A 254 -1.85 -5.42 13.38
N GLU A 255 -1.36 -4.18 13.34
CA GLU A 255 -0.21 -3.73 14.13
C GLU A 255 -0.44 -4.05 15.61
N VAL A 256 0.57 -4.69 16.22
CA VAL A 256 0.56 -4.95 17.65
C VAL A 256 1.17 -3.73 18.33
N ASP A 257 0.37 -3.02 19.12
CA ASP A 257 0.89 -1.98 19.99
C ASP A 257 1.69 -2.61 21.14
N TYR A 258 2.91 -2.15 21.36
CA TYR A 258 3.77 -2.66 22.44
C TYR A 258 3.81 -1.69 23.62
N LEU A 259 3.52 -2.20 24.81
CA LEU A 259 3.72 -1.50 26.07
C LEU A 259 4.72 -2.27 26.94
N SER A 260 5.63 -1.55 27.58
CA SER A 260 6.58 -2.09 28.55
C SER A 260 6.66 -1.15 29.74
N ASP A 261 6.48 -1.69 30.95
CA ASP A 261 6.80 -0.98 32.18
C ASP A 261 8.27 -1.22 32.56
N ALA A 262 8.94 -0.18 33.05
CA ALA A 262 10.33 -0.20 33.50
C ALA A 262 10.49 0.20 34.97
N SER A 263 9.51 0.90 35.56
CA SER A 263 9.43 1.29 36.97
C SER A 263 8.29 2.31 37.18
N GLY A 264 7.61 2.25 38.30
CA GLY A 264 6.52 3.15 38.65
C GLY A 264 5.80 2.64 39.87
N LEU A 265 4.74 3.33 40.31
CA LEU A 265 3.80 2.79 41.31
C LEU A 265 2.35 2.79 40.80
N ALA A 266 2.07 3.42 39.66
CA ALA A 266 0.71 3.72 39.23
C ALA A 266 0.68 4.08 37.73
N ASP A 267 0.95 3.11 36.88
CA ASP A 267 0.85 3.24 35.43
C ASP A 267 -0.59 2.97 34.96
N GLU A 268 -1.02 3.74 33.96
CA GLU A 268 -2.40 3.75 33.50
C GLU A 268 -2.48 3.75 31.97
N VAL A 269 -3.27 2.84 31.41
CA VAL A 269 -3.51 2.73 29.97
C VAL A 269 -4.98 3.04 29.65
N HIS A 270 -5.21 3.95 28.71
CA HIS A 270 -6.55 4.31 28.23
C HIS A 270 -6.79 3.63 26.88
N LEU A 271 -7.76 2.72 26.84
CA LEU A 271 -7.93 1.81 25.71
C LEU A 271 -8.85 2.36 24.60
N GLY A 272 -9.60 3.43 24.83
CA GLY A 272 -10.53 3.98 23.81
C GLY A 272 -11.70 3.05 23.41
N TYR A 273 -11.76 1.84 23.96
CA TYR A 273 -12.79 0.82 23.77
C TYR A 273 -13.62 0.60 25.03
N ASP A 274 -14.88 0.21 24.88
CA ASP A 274 -15.73 -0.21 26.01
C ASP A 274 -15.22 -1.52 26.62
N SER A 275 -15.40 -1.70 27.93
CA SER A 275 -14.90 -2.87 28.66
C SER A 275 -15.46 -4.21 28.17
N LEU A 276 -16.62 -4.19 27.49
CA LEU A 276 -17.22 -5.37 26.86
C LEU A 276 -16.49 -5.80 25.58
N ASP A 277 -15.81 -4.86 24.93
CA ASP A 277 -15.13 -5.04 23.64
C ASP A 277 -13.63 -5.27 23.83
N ILE A 278 -13.18 -5.60 25.04
CA ILE A 278 -11.77 -5.84 25.37
C ILE A 278 -11.63 -7.25 25.94
N ILE A 279 -10.78 -8.06 25.29
CA ILE A 279 -10.40 -9.42 25.71
C ILE A 279 -8.97 -9.38 26.22
N PHE A 280 -8.74 -9.87 27.43
CA PHE A 280 -7.39 -10.16 27.94
C PHE A 280 -7.03 -11.63 27.66
N GLU A 281 -5.80 -11.87 27.24
CA GLU A 281 -5.28 -13.19 26.91
C GLU A 281 -3.87 -13.36 27.47
N HIS A 282 -3.60 -14.53 28.05
CA HIS A 282 -2.26 -14.92 28.45
C HIS A 282 -1.50 -15.45 27.23
N ALA A 283 -0.41 -14.78 26.82
CA ALA A 283 0.34 -15.09 25.60
C ALA A 283 1.84 -15.29 25.89
N GLY A 284 2.25 -16.53 26.19
CA GLY A 284 3.64 -16.82 26.58
C GLY A 284 4.01 -16.09 27.87
N SER A 285 5.05 -15.25 27.87
CA SER A 285 5.44 -14.40 29.01
C SER A 285 4.70 -13.06 29.07
N ASN A 286 3.81 -12.79 28.11
CA ASN A 286 3.19 -11.49 27.87
C ASN A 286 1.69 -11.52 28.14
N LEU A 287 1.11 -10.36 28.40
CA LEU A 287 -0.35 -10.16 28.38
C LEU A 287 -0.73 -9.55 27.03
N ARG A 288 -1.72 -10.14 26.35
CA ARG A 288 -2.28 -9.61 25.11
C ARG A 288 -3.69 -9.10 25.36
N LEU A 289 -4.00 -7.91 24.88
CA LEU A 289 -5.35 -7.37 24.79
C LEU A 289 -5.78 -7.45 23.33
N ARG A 290 -7.01 -7.90 23.07
CA ARG A 290 -7.64 -7.87 21.74
C ARG A 290 -8.98 -7.17 21.79
N MET A 291 -9.35 -6.54 20.69
CA MET A 291 -10.64 -5.86 20.56
C MET A 291 -11.50 -6.58 19.49
N PRO A 292 -12.42 -7.47 19.88
CA PRO A 292 -13.25 -8.21 18.93
C PRO A 292 -14.00 -7.31 17.95
N GLY A 293 -13.97 -7.66 16.66
CA GLY A 293 -14.53 -6.83 15.60
C GLY A 293 -13.58 -5.74 15.09
N SER A 294 -12.45 -5.53 15.76
CA SER A 294 -11.28 -4.82 15.26
C SER A 294 -10.13 -5.80 14.99
N LEU A 295 -9.11 -5.35 14.26
CA LEU A 295 -7.83 -6.05 14.19
C LEU A 295 -6.88 -5.61 15.33
N ASP A 296 -7.24 -4.57 16.08
CA ASP A 296 -6.40 -3.97 17.11
C ASP A 296 -6.02 -4.99 18.20
N ALA A 297 -4.75 -4.97 18.57
CA ALA A 297 -4.23 -5.74 19.68
C ALA A 297 -3.07 -5.00 20.38
N ILE A 298 -3.03 -5.08 21.70
CA ILE A 298 -1.94 -4.56 22.51
C ILE A 298 -1.20 -5.72 23.15
N THR A 299 0.12 -5.73 23.12
CA THR A 299 0.95 -6.67 23.88
C THR A 299 1.71 -5.91 24.96
N VAL A 300 1.44 -6.27 26.23
CA VAL A 300 2.24 -5.85 27.37
C VAL A 300 3.36 -6.89 27.56
N SER A 301 4.58 -6.49 27.25
CA SER A 301 5.73 -7.38 27.27
C SER A 301 6.09 -7.80 28.69
N SER A 302 6.46 -9.07 28.86
CA SER A 302 7.00 -9.61 30.12
C SER A 302 6.07 -9.53 31.33
N TRP A 303 4.77 -9.29 31.13
CA TRP A 303 3.73 -9.24 32.17
C TRP A 303 3.81 -10.37 33.20
N TYR A 304 4.09 -11.59 32.75
CA TYR A 304 4.15 -12.79 33.60
C TYR A 304 5.56 -13.11 34.12
N SER A 305 6.54 -12.24 33.87
CA SER A 305 7.93 -12.44 34.29
C SER A 305 8.23 -11.86 35.68
N SER A 306 7.53 -10.80 36.07
CA SER A 306 7.65 -10.14 37.38
C SER A 306 6.49 -9.14 37.56
N ASP A 307 6.14 -8.83 38.81
CA ASP A 307 5.16 -7.77 39.09
C ASP A 307 5.64 -6.38 38.63
N ASN A 308 6.96 -6.18 38.48
CA ASN A 308 7.55 -4.94 37.94
C ASN A 308 7.26 -4.68 36.45
N TYR A 309 6.63 -5.63 35.74
CA TYR A 309 6.27 -5.48 34.33
C TYR A 309 4.75 -5.35 34.13
N LYS A 310 4.00 -5.19 35.23
CA LYS A 310 2.54 -5.13 35.20
C LYS A 310 2.07 -3.70 35.28
N ILE A 311 1.46 -3.22 34.20
CA ILE A 311 0.66 -1.99 34.22
C ILE A 311 -0.44 -2.13 35.29
N GLU A 312 -0.49 -1.19 36.24
CA GLU A 312 -1.39 -1.33 37.39
C GLU A 312 -2.86 -1.20 37.01
N THR A 313 -3.19 -0.33 36.05
CA THR A 313 -4.56 0.06 35.75
C THR A 313 -4.84 0.17 34.26
N PHE A 314 -5.93 -0.43 33.80
CA PHE A 314 -6.50 -0.20 32.47
C PHE A 314 -7.85 0.52 32.58
N LYS A 315 -8.07 1.53 31.74
CA LYS A 315 -9.33 2.29 31.65
C LYS A 315 -9.99 2.13 30.29
N SER A 316 -11.28 1.81 30.30
CA SER A 316 -12.12 1.73 29.11
C SER A 316 -12.63 3.12 28.69
N ALA A 317 -13.23 3.21 27.50
CA ALA A 317 -13.86 4.41 26.96
C ALA A 317 -14.96 4.97 27.88
N ASN A 318 -15.78 4.09 28.47
CA ASN A 318 -16.82 4.49 29.42
C ASN A 318 -16.30 4.82 30.84
N GLY A 319 -14.98 4.84 31.05
CA GLY A 319 -14.36 5.17 32.33
C GLY A 319 -14.36 4.02 33.35
N SER A 320 -14.77 2.81 32.97
CA SER A 320 -14.61 1.63 33.81
C SER A 320 -13.13 1.27 33.94
N VAL A 321 -12.78 0.68 35.08
CA VAL A 321 -11.40 0.42 35.49
C VAL A 321 -11.22 -1.06 35.81
N ILE A 322 -10.13 -1.67 35.34
CA ILE A 322 -9.65 -2.97 35.80
C ILE A 322 -8.19 -2.85 36.27
N THR A 323 -7.87 -3.48 37.40
CA THR A 323 -6.50 -3.48 37.96
C THR A 323 -5.75 -4.76 37.60
N HIS A 324 -4.42 -4.71 37.60
CA HIS A 324 -3.57 -5.88 37.31
C HIS A 324 -3.91 -7.11 38.17
N THR A 325 -4.36 -6.90 39.41
CA THR A 325 -4.77 -7.96 40.34
C THR A 325 -6.05 -8.69 39.92
N GLN A 326 -6.87 -8.09 39.05
CA GLN A 326 -8.14 -8.65 38.57
C GLN A 326 -8.00 -9.31 37.20
N VAL A 327 -6.99 -8.95 36.40
CA VAL A 327 -6.80 -9.42 35.01
C VAL A 327 -6.81 -10.94 34.91
N ASP A 328 -6.01 -11.64 35.71
CA ASP A 328 -5.93 -13.12 35.62
C ASP A 328 -7.24 -13.79 36.06
N SER A 329 -7.96 -13.19 37.01
CA SER A 329 -9.26 -13.71 37.43
C SER A 329 -10.31 -13.55 36.33
N LEU A 330 -10.27 -12.44 35.58
CA LEU A 330 -11.11 -12.24 34.40
C LEU A 330 -10.76 -13.26 33.30
N ILE A 331 -9.47 -13.46 32.98
CA ILE A 331 -9.03 -14.47 32.00
C ILE A 331 -9.55 -15.87 32.38
N GLN A 332 -9.48 -16.23 33.67
CA GLN A 332 -9.98 -17.52 34.17
C GLN A 332 -11.50 -17.65 34.03
N ALA A 333 -12.26 -16.60 34.35
CA ALA A 333 -13.71 -16.60 34.20
C ALA A 333 -14.12 -16.73 32.73
N MET A 334 -13.43 -16.02 31.84
CA MET A 334 -13.62 -16.12 30.39
C MET A 334 -13.35 -17.54 29.88
N SER A 335 -12.22 -18.12 30.28
CA SER A 335 -11.85 -19.49 29.89
C SER A 335 -12.85 -20.53 30.40
N SER A 336 -13.33 -20.38 31.63
CA SER A 336 -14.34 -21.28 32.23
C SER A 336 -15.66 -21.21 31.48
N PHE A 337 -16.11 -19.99 31.15
CA PHE A 337 -17.31 -19.78 30.36
C PHE A 337 -17.21 -20.43 28.97
N GLN A 338 -16.08 -20.23 28.26
CA GLN A 338 -15.87 -20.83 26.94
C GLN A 338 -15.86 -22.37 27.01
N LYS A 339 -15.29 -22.94 28.07
CA LYS A 339 -15.27 -24.38 28.31
C LYS A 339 -16.68 -24.95 28.57
N ASP A 340 -17.47 -24.27 29.38
CA ASP A 340 -18.81 -24.74 29.77
C ASP A 340 -19.83 -24.62 28.64
N THR A 341 -19.68 -23.59 27.80
CA THR A 341 -20.63 -23.30 26.72
C THR A 341 -20.20 -23.82 25.35
N GLY A 342 -18.90 -24.10 25.16
CA GLY A 342 -18.32 -24.45 23.86
C GLY A 342 -18.22 -23.28 22.86
N MET A 343 -18.57 -22.06 23.27
CA MET A 343 -18.49 -20.86 22.44
C MET A 343 -17.14 -20.17 22.60
N THR A 344 -16.65 -19.51 21.54
CA THR A 344 -15.58 -18.53 21.70
C THR A 344 -16.11 -17.28 22.41
N TRP A 345 -15.23 -16.47 23.00
CA TRP A 345 -15.67 -15.25 23.67
C TRP A 345 -16.37 -14.28 22.71
N GLU A 346 -15.89 -14.17 21.47
CA GLU A 346 -16.53 -13.35 20.42
C GLU A 346 -17.93 -13.85 20.06
N GLN A 347 -18.11 -15.17 19.97
CA GLN A 347 -19.43 -15.75 19.78
C GLN A 347 -20.35 -15.47 20.98
N ALA A 348 -19.80 -15.45 22.20
CA ALA A 348 -20.57 -15.16 23.41
C ALA A 348 -21.03 -13.71 23.47
N VAL A 349 -20.21 -12.74 23.06
CA VAL A 349 -20.58 -11.32 23.00
C VAL A 349 -21.82 -11.13 22.11
N ILE A 350 -21.88 -11.83 20.97
CA ILE A 350 -22.99 -11.73 20.02
C ILE A 350 -24.22 -12.50 20.51
N ASN A 351 -24.03 -13.74 20.97
CA ASN A 351 -25.13 -14.67 21.20
C ASN A 351 -25.67 -14.63 22.64
N GLN A 352 -24.88 -14.17 23.61
CA GLN A 352 -25.22 -14.11 25.05
C GLN A 352 -24.72 -12.82 25.74
N PRO A 353 -25.03 -11.62 25.20
CA PRO A 353 -24.46 -10.36 25.68
C PRO A 353 -24.73 -10.08 27.17
N THR A 354 -25.90 -10.46 27.69
CA THR A 354 -26.26 -10.24 29.11
C THR A 354 -25.39 -11.06 30.07
N GLN A 355 -25.04 -12.30 29.71
CA GLN A 355 -24.18 -13.15 30.54
C GLN A 355 -22.73 -12.66 30.49
N VAL A 356 -22.24 -12.34 29.29
CA VAL A 356 -20.90 -11.73 29.11
C VAL A 356 -20.78 -10.45 29.93
N GLN A 357 -21.78 -9.57 29.88
CA GLN A 357 -21.79 -8.33 30.64
C GLN A 357 -21.77 -8.58 32.15
N SER A 358 -22.47 -9.61 32.63
CA SER A 358 -22.46 -9.99 34.05
C SER A 358 -21.10 -10.50 34.52
N ILE A 359 -20.32 -11.15 33.65
CA ILE A 359 -18.95 -11.57 33.95
C ILE A 359 -18.02 -10.35 33.97
N ILE A 360 -18.06 -9.53 32.91
CA ILE A 360 -17.19 -8.36 32.78
C ILE A 360 -17.37 -7.39 33.97
N GLN A 361 -18.60 -7.14 34.41
CA GLN A 361 -18.92 -6.25 35.54
C GLN A 361 -18.44 -6.76 36.91
N GLN A 362 -18.07 -8.04 37.05
CA GLN A 362 -17.46 -8.55 38.29
C GLN A 362 -16.00 -8.11 38.43
N TYR A 363 -15.34 -7.80 37.32
CA TYR A 363 -13.90 -7.49 37.29
C TYR A 363 -13.65 -6.03 36.95
N TRP A 364 -14.40 -5.46 36.01
CA TRP A 364 -14.34 -4.05 35.70
C TRP A 364 -15.21 -3.25 36.67
N THR A 365 -14.61 -2.25 37.31
CA THR A 365 -15.29 -1.33 38.22
C THR A 365 -15.80 -0.13 37.45
N ALA A 366 -17.11 0.13 37.49
CA ALA A 366 -17.71 1.30 36.86
C ALA A 366 -17.13 2.62 37.42
N PRO A 367 -17.08 3.71 36.62
CA PRO A 367 -16.64 5.00 37.11
C PRO A 367 -17.50 5.45 38.29
N THR A 368 -16.86 5.99 39.33
CA THR A 368 -17.57 6.68 40.41
C THR A 368 -18.10 8.00 39.85
N THR A 369 -19.41 8.22 40.02
CA THR A 369 -20.13 9.39 39.51
C THR A 369 -19.84 10.64 40.32
#